data_AF-A0A0C3CPU0-F1
#
_entry.id   AF-A0A0C3CPU0-F1
#
_cell.length_a   1.000
_cell.length_b   1.000
_cell.length_c   1.000
_cell.angle_alpha   90.00
_cell.angle_beta   90.00
_cell.angle_gamma   90.00
#
_symmetry.space_group_name_H-M   'P 1'
#
loop_
_entity.id
_entity.type
_entity.pdbx_description
1 polymer ?
#
loop_
_entity_poly.entity_id
_entity_poly.type
_entity_poly.pdbx_seq_one_letter_code
_entity_poly.pdbx_strand_id
1 'polypeptide(L)'
;MPQTSVLIRPSCTRSHSVTCRPLGSSTPERSVSPAAASHANRSIFVRWVVDPYLSFKLLLVPIVLYVNWEILAPYLERGIPNPFAPVFLLSGYIPTSSPDDIRYRKTWWDLAFISYYIVFFSFVREILTIKVSRPLAKYFGLKRLSKVDRFGEQTYALFYFAFFGAWGYRVMTQLPTYWYKTEEFWEGYPQWNLKPELKRYYLMQFAYWWQQLLVLVLGLEKPRKDYWELVAHHFVTLWLIGWSYLVNLTYVGNAVYMSMDIPDTFLAFSKILNYIQWNTAKVYAFAIFFGIWTYFRHYLNIWILWSVWTEQPNIPESTKHWNWSEGVYMPGWMRYQIFLPLLVLQFLNLFWYTLMIKILIKGLTTNEVDDHRSDDEDSDTEDSPNKKDD
;
A
#
# COMPACT_ATOMS: atom_id res chain seq x y z
N MET A 1 -7.79 -67.74 16.29
CA MET A 1 -6.31 -67.72 16.28
C MET A 1 -5.83 -69.07 15.78
N PRO A 2 -4.71 -69.21 15.04
CA PRO A 2 -3.97 -68.24 14.20
C PRO A 2 -4.52 -68.26 12.74
N GLN A 3 -4.28 -67.31 11.80
CA GLN A 3 -3.04 -66.94 11.08
C GLN A 3 -2.39 -68.16 10.36
N THR A 4 -1.94 -68.14 9.10
CA THR A 4 -1.71 -67.09 8.08
C THR A 4 -1.72 -67.79 6.68
N SER A 5 -1.69 -67.17 5.49
CA SER A 5 -1.48 -65.78 5.03
C SER A 5 -2.23 -65.52 3.70
N VAL A 6 -1.90 -64.43 2.98
CA VAL A 6 -2.43 -64.05 1.64
C VAL A 6 -1.28 -63.67 0.73
N LEU A 7 -1.32 -64.10 -0.54
CA LEU A 7 -0.39 -63.70 -1.61
C LEU A 7 -1.18 -63.13 -2.80
N ILE A 8 -1.24 -61.81 -2.93
CA ILE A 8 -1.79 -61.12 -4.10
C ILE A 8 -0.69 -60.24 -4.70
N ARG A 9 -0.30 -60.51 -5.95
CA ARG A 9 0.57 -59.63 -6.74
C ARG A 9 -0.28 -58.57 -7.45
N PRO A 10 0.11 -57.28 -7.45
CA PRO A 10 -0.29 -56.34 -8.48
C PRO A 10 0.75 -56.31 -9.61
N SER A 11 0.32 -56.61 -10.83
CA SER A 11 1.12 -56.42 -12.05
C SER A 11 1.16 -54.93 -12.41
N CYS A 12 2.34 -54.31 -12.34
CA CYS A 12 2.54 -52.91 -12.72
C CYS A 12 3.32 -52.84 -14.05
N THR A 13 2.62 -52.59 -15.15
CA THR A 13 3.22 -52.37 -16.47
C THR A 13 3.55 -50.88 -16.69
N ARG A 14 4.70 -50.63 -17.33
CA ARG A 14 5.24 -49.27 -17.58
C ARG A 14 4.31 -48.41 -18.45
N SER A 15 4.10 -47.16 -18.03
CA SER A 15 4.10 -46.01 -18.94
C SER A 15 4.80 -44.82 -18.25
N HIS A 16 5.31 -43.86 -19.04
CA HIS A 16 6.29 -42.88 -18.55
C HIS A 16 5.66 -41.67 -17.82
N SER A 17 6.31 -41.29 -16.72
CA SER A 17 6.28 -39.97 -16.07
C SER A 17 4.91 -39.30 -15.84
N VAL A 18 4.19 -39.76 -14.81
CA VAL A 18 3.25 -38.90 -14.07
C VAL A 18 3.91 -38.50 -12.75
N THR A 19 4.24 -37.22 -12.57
CA THR A 19 4.61 -36.70 -11.24
C THR A 19 3.37 -36.66 -10.36
N CYS A 20 3.22 -37.63 -9.46
CA CYS A 20 2.21 -37.59 -8.40
C CYS A 20 2.38 -36.31 -7.58
N ARG A 21 1.34 -35.48 -7.56
CA ARG A 21 1.13 -34.41 -6.57
C ARG A 21 0.03 -34.85 -5.61
N PRO A 22 0.10 -34.53 -4.31
CA PRO A 22 -1.00 -34.82 -3.38
C PRO A 22 -2.23 -33.99 -3.76
N LEU A 23 -3.42 -34.53 -3.44
CA LEU A 23 -4.75 -33.93 -3.69
C LEU A 23 -5.14 -33.83 -5.18
N GLY A 24 -5.50 -34.99 -5.73
CA GLY A 24 -6.33 -35.08 -6.93
C GLY A 24 -7.72 -34.49 -6.67
N SER A 25 -8.09 -33.48 -7.45
CA SER A 25 -9.44 -32.90 -7.47
C SER A 25 -9.75 -32.53 -8.92
N SER A 26 -10.71 -33.23 -9.53
CA SER A 26 -11.12 -33.04 -10.93
C SER A 26 -12.05 -31.83 -11.06
N THR A 27 -11.48 -30.63 -10.93
CA THR A 27 -12.18 -29.36 -11.19
C THR A 27 -11.66 -28.78 -12.51
N PRO A 28 -12.52 -28.36 -13.46
CA PRO A 28 -12.06 -27.81 -14.73
C PRO A 28 -11.23 -26.54 -14.54
N GLU A 29 -10.07 -26.50 -15.19
CA GLU A 29 -9.14 -25.37 -15.10
C GLU A 29 -9.65 -24.20 -15.95
N ARG A 30 -10.30 -23.22 -15.31
CA ARG A 30 -10.76 -21.99 -15.99
C ARG A 30 -9.54 -21.17 -16.42
N SER A 31 -9.19 -21.27 -17.70
CA SER A 31 -7.92 -20.77 -18.27
C SER A 31 -7.73 -19.25 -18.25
N VAL A 32 -8.80 -18.47 -18.05
CA VAL A 32 -8.76 -17.00 -18.09
C VAL A 32 -9.61 -16.42 -16.96
N SER A 33 -8.99 -15.59 -16.11
CA SER A 33 -9.70 -14.74 -15.13
C SER A 33 -10.46 -13.63 -15.87
N PRO A 34 -11.69 -13.25 -15.46
CA PRO A 34 -12.41 -12.12 -16.05
C PRO A 34 -11.59 -10.82 -16.06
N ALA A 35 -10.70 -10.63 -15.07
CA ALA A 35 -9.73 -9.55 -15.06
C ALA A 35 -8.81 -9.64 -16.30
N ALA A 36 -8.15 -10.78 -16.51
CA ALA A 36 -7.19 -11.02 -17.60
C ALA A 36 -7.73 -10.65 -19.00
N ALA A 37 -9.00 -10.96 -19.28
CA ALA A 37 -9.65 -10.59 -20.55
C ALA A 37 -9.81 -9.06 -20.74
N SER A 38 -9.95 -8.31 -19.64
CA SER A 38 -10.09 -6.84 -19.62
C SER A 38 -8.78 -6.07 -19.85
N HIS A 39 -7.61 -6.72 -19.77
CA HIS A 39 -6.32 -6.06 -20.04
C HIS A 39 -6.05 -5.85 -21.54
N ALA A 40 -6.62 -6.69 -22.42
CA ALA A 40 -6.28 -6.71 -23.85
C ALA A 40 -6.74 -5.45 -24.62
N ASN A 41 -7.89 -4.87 -24.26
CA ASN A 41 -8.50 -3.73 -24.95
C ASN A 41 -8.17 -2.36 -24.32
N ARG A 42 -7.12 -2.26 -23.50
CA ARG A 42 -6.76 -1.01 -22.81
C ARG A 42 -5.97 -0.07 -23.72
N SER A 43 -6.32 1.21 -23.66
CA SER A 43 -5.61 2.28 -24.38
C SER A 43 -4.11 2.28 -24.04
N ILE A 44 -3.27 2.57 -25.05
CA ILE A 44 -1.81 2.60 -24.92
C ILE A 44 -1.34 3.52 -23.79
N PHE A 45 -2.09 4.60 -23.51
CA PHE A 45 -1.80 5.57 -22.44
C PHE A 45 -1.93 5.03 -21.02
N VAL A 46 -2.60 3.88 -20.80
CA VAL A 46 -2.77 3.25 -19.46
C VAL A 46 -2.28 1.81 -19.41
N ARG A 47 -1.89 1.22 -20.55
CA ARG A 47 -1.43 -0.18 -20.63
C ARG A 47 -0.18 -0.43 -19.78
N TRP A 48 0.70 0.56 -19.60
CA TRP A 48 1.90 0.42 -18.76
C TRP A 48 1.58 0.06 -17.31
N VAL A 49 0.44 0.48 -16.76
CA VAL A 49 0.01 0.18 -15.38
C VAL A 49 -0.03 -1.33 -15.09
N VAL A 50 -0.24 -2.16 -16.13
CA VAL A 50 -0.40 -3.62 -16.05
C VAL A 50 0.62 -4.39 -16.89
N ASP A 51 1.54 -3.70 -17.54
CA ASP A 51 2.54 -4.28 -18.44
C ASP A 51 3.93 -3.88 -17.92
N PRO A 52 4.64 -4.77 -17.21
CA PRO A 52 5.91 -4.44 -16.58
C PRO A 52 6.99 -4.10 -17.59
N TYR A 53 6.90 -4.57 -18.84
CA TYR A 53 7.86 -4.23 -19.88
C TYR A 53 7.65 -2.80 -20.40
N LEU A 54 6.39 -2.36 -20.54
CA LEU A 54 6.08 -0.97 -20.88
C LEU A 54 6.41 -0.02 -19.72
N SER A 55 6.07 -0.36 -18.47
CA SER A 55 6.50 0.45 -17.32
C SER A 55 8.03 0.54 -17.21
N PHE A 56 8.76 -0.57 -17.41
CA PHE A 56 10.23 -0.56 -17.42
C PHE A 56 10.80 0.36 -18.51
N LYS A 57 10.24 0.34 -19.72
CA LYS A 57 10.63 1.27 -20.79
C LYS A 57 10.41 2.73 -20.39
N LEU A 58 9.26 3.06 -19.81
CA LEU A 58 8.95 4.42 -19.37
C LEU A 58 9.91 4.90 -18.26
N LEU A 59 10.29 4.03 -17.32
CA LEU A 59 11.29 4.34 -16.29
C LEU A 59 12.69 4.58 -16.87
N LEU A 60 13.07 3.87 -17.93
CA LEU A 60 14.36 4.08 -18.60
C LEU A 60 14.45 5.42 -19.35
N VAL A 61 13.35 6.00 -19.83
CA VAL A 61 13.38 7.27 -20.61
C VAL A 61 14.11 8.40 -19.86
N PRO A 62 13.70 8.82 -18.64
CA PRO A 62 14.39 9.91 -17.94
C PRO A 62 15.80 9.51 -17.47
N ILE A 63 16.08 8.23 -17.23
CA ILE A 63 17.43 7.74 -16.88
C ILE A 63 18.37 7.88 -18.08
N VAL A 64 17.94 7.45 -19.27
CA VAL A 64 18.71 7.57 -20.51
C VAL A 64 18.91 9.04 -20.87
N LEU A 65 17.88 9.88 -20.74
CA LEU A 65 18.00 11.33 -20.95
C LEU A 65 18.96 11.98 -19.95
N TYR A 66 18.89 11.60 -18.66
CA TYR A 66 19.83 12.04 -17.63
C TYR A 66 21.28 11.69 -17.99
N VAL A 67 21.57 10.43 -18.35
CA VAL A 67 22.92 9.98 -18.70
C VAL A 67 23.45 10.67 -19.96
N ASN A 68 22.61 10.82 -21.00
CA ASN A 68 23.01 11.57 -22.19
C ASN A 68 23.31 13.04 -21.85
N TRP A 69 22.57 13.66 -20.93
CA TRP A 69 22.83 15.02 -20.51
C TRP A 69 24.15 15.16 -19.72
N GLU A 70 24.43 14.26 -18.75
CA GLU A 70 25.71 14.25 -18.02
C GLU A 70 26.92 14.11 -18.97
N ILE A 71 26.76 13.35 -20.06
CA ILE A 71 27.81 13.18 -21.08
C ILE A 71 27.93 14.42 -21.96
N LEU A 72 26.82 15.00 -22.44
CA LEU A 72 26.83 16.05 -23.47
C LEU A 72 27.01 17.47 -22.91
N ALA A 73 26.41 17.77 -21.75
CA ALA A 73 26.40 19.13 -21.19
C ALA A 73 27.81 19.72 -20.95
N PRO A 74 28.82 18.97 -20.43
CA PRO A 74 30.18 19.50 -20.25
C PRO A 74 30.87 19.97 -21.55
N TYR A 75 30.42 19.50 -22.72
CA TYR A 75 30.91 19.96 -24.03
C TYR A 75 30.18 21.20 -24.56
N LEU A 76 29.00 21.51 -24.02
CA LEU A 76 28.21 22.70 -24.37
C LEU A 76 28.61 23.88 -23.47
N GLU A 77 28.51 23.71 -22.15
CA GLU A 77 28.89 24.71 -21.16
C GLU A 77 29.12 24.04 -19.80
N ARG A 78 30.15 24.47 -19.06
CA ARG A 78 30.48 23.87 -17.77
C ARG A 78 29.53 24.33 -16.68
N GLY A 79 28.87 23.38 -16.02
CA GLY A 79 28.06 23.64 -14.83
C GLY A 79 26.55 23.77 -15.07
N ILE A 80 26.04 23.50 -16.27
CA ILE A 80 24.58 23.45 -16.49
C ILE A 80 23.99 22.28 -15.66
N PRO A 81 23.02 22.52 -14.76
CA PRO A 81 22.39 21.45 -13.99
C PRO A 81 21.54 20.55 -14.88
N ASN A 82 21.48 19.26 -14.54
CA ASN A 82 20.75 18.28 -15.34
C ASN A 82 19.22 18.43 -15.21
N PRO A 83 18.48 18.72 -16.30
CA PRO A 83 17.05 18.97 -16.25
C PRO A 83 16.23 17.69 -16.01
N PHE A 84 16.82 16.51 -16.16
CA PHE A 84 16.17 15.21 -15.93
C PHE A 84 16.41 14.68 -14.51
N ALA A 85 17.41 15.18 -13.79
CA ALA A 85 17.67 14.80 -12.40
C ALA A 85 16.43 14.96 -11.49
N PRO A 86 15.66 16.07 -11.54
CA PRO A 86 14.48 16.26 -10.68
C PRO A 86 13.33 15.28 -10.94
N VAL A 87 13.38 14.50 -12.03
CA VAL A 87 12.34 13.51 -12.37
C VAL A 87 12.41 12.28 -11.48
N PHE A 88 13.59 11.93 -10.93
CA PHE A 88 13.77 10.74 -10.08
C PHE A 88 14.71 10.95 -8.88
N LEU A 89 15.41 12.09 -8.81
CA LEU A 89 16.19 12.55 -7.65
C LEU A 89 15.47 13.71 -6.95
N LEU A 90 15.80 13.94 -5.67
CA LEU A 90 15.22 15.04 -4.91
C LEU A 90 15.64 16.39 -5.49
N SER A 91 14.65 17.21 -5.78
CA SER A 91 14.80 18.59 -6.22
C SER A 91 14.76 19.56 -5.04
N GLY A 92 15.27 20.78 -5.20
CA GLY A 92 15.13 21.83 -4.19
C GLY A 92 16.08 21.72 -3.00
N TYR A 93 17.32 21.29 -3.21
CA TYR A 93 18.39 21.46 -2.22
C TYR A 93 18.50 22.94 -1.78
N ILE A 94 18.81 23.18 -0.51
CA ILE A 94 18.99 24.50 0.09
C ILE A 94 20.50 24.74 0.29
N PRO A 95 21.17 25.56 -0.54
CA PRO A 95 22.64 25.71 -0.47
C PRO A 95 23.17 26.31 0.84
N THR A 96 22.30 26.92 1.65
CA THR A 96 22.64 27.48 2.97
C THR A 96 22.48 26.48 4.12
N SER A 97 22.04 25.23 3.87
CA SER A 97 21.99 24.20 4.91
C SER A 97 23.39 23.72 5.30
N SER A 98 23.61 23.39 6.57
CA SER A 98 24.88 22.83 7.05
C SER A 98 25.26 21.55 6.27
N PRO A 99 26.55 21.31 5.97
CA PRO A 99 27.00 20.05 5.37
C PRO A 99 26.56 18.80 6.14
N ASP A 100 26.47 18.89 7.47
CA ASP A 100 26.06 17.79 8.36
C ASP A 100 24.54 17.62 8.48
N ASP A 101 23.76 18.61 8.05
CA ASP A 101 22.28 18.63 8.13
C ASP A 101 21.69 19.24 6.85
N ILE A 102 21.90 18.53 5.74
CA ILE A 102 21.40 18.89 4.42
C ILE A 102 19.87 19.04 4.45
N ARG A 103 19.35 20.17 3.94
CA ARG A 103 17.89 20.44 3.87
C ARG A 103 17.39 20.66 2.45
N TYR A 104 16.11 20.34 2.25
CA TYR A 104 15.39 20.45 1.00
C TYR A 104 14.09 21.24 1.20
N ARG A 105 13.78 22.12 0.24
CA ARG A 105 12.48 22.80 0.11
C ARG A 105 11.58 22.08 -0.90
N LYS A 106 10.28 22.39 -0.88
CA LYS A 106 9.31 21.94 -1.88
C LYS A 106 9.51 22.65 -3.22
N THR A 107 9.24 21.99 -4.33
CA THR A 107 9.32 22.56 -5.69
C THR A 107 8.28 21.93 -6.62
N TRP A 108 8.00 22.58 -7.76
CA TRP A 108 7.14 22.01 -8.81
C TRP A 108 7.67 20.71 -9.41
N TRP A 109 8.99 20.47 -9.37
CA TRP A 109 9.58 19.21 -9.80
C TRP A 109 9.18 18.02 -8.92
N ASP A 110 8.68 18.25 -7.72
CA ASP A 110 8.16 17.18 -6.86
C ASP A 110 6.96 16.46 -7.53
N LEU A 111 6.21 17.14 -8.42
CA LEU A 111 5.17 16.51 -9.25
C LEU A 111 5.74 15.59 -10.33
N ALA A 112 6.90 15.93 -10.90
CA ALA A 112 7.59 15.07 -11.87
C ALA A 112 8.15 13.83 -11.17
N PHE A 113 8.73 14.01 -9.97
CA PHE A 113 9.15 12.92 -9.09
C PHE A 113 7.98 11.99 -8.76
N ILE A 114 6.83 12.52 -8.30
CA ILE A 114 5.62 11.73 -8.04
C ILE A 114 5.18 10.96 -9.29
N SER A 115 5.14 11.62 -10.45
CA SER A 115 4.75 11.01 -11.73
C SER A 115 5.65 9.83 -12.13
N TYR A 116 6.97 9.98 -11.98
CA TYR A 116 7.92 8.90 -12.21
C TYR A 116 7.71 7.74 -11.23
N TYR A 117 7.52 8.04 -9.94
CA TYR A 117 7.35 7.00 -8.93
C TYR A 117 5.98 6.29 -9.01
N ILE A 118 4.93 6.89 -9.59
CA ILE A 118 3.69 6.19 -9.93
C ILE A 118 3.99 5.04 -10.92
N VAL A 119 4.78 5.29 -11.97
CA VAL A 119 5.20 4.27 -12.94
C VAL A 119 6.10 3.22 -12.27
N PHE A 120 6.94 3.63 -11.33
CA PHE A 120 7.77 2.73 -10.53
C PHE A 120 6.93 1.76 -9.70
N PHE A 121 5.89 2.24 -9.01
CA PHE A 121 5.03 1.35 -8.22
C PHE A 121 4.20 0.41 -9.10
N SER A 122 3.71 0.86 -10.27
CA SER A 122 3.10 -0.05 -11.26
C SER A 122 4.06 -1.15 -11.73
N PHE A 123 5.33 -0.79 -12.02
CA PHE A 123 6.36 -1.78 -12.36
C PHE A 123 6.60 -2.78 -11.23
N VAL A 124 6.81 -2.29 -10.00
CA VAL A 124 7.09 -3.12 -8.82
C VAL A 124 5.91 -4.05 -8.49
N ARG A 125 4.67 -3.55 -8.57
CA ARG A 125 3.43 -4.34 -8.38
C ARG A 125 3.37 -5.53 -9.34
N GLU A 126 3.55 -5.28 -10.63
CA GLU A 126 3.46 -6.33 -11.66
C GLU A 126 4.64 -7.31 -11.58
N ILE A 127 5.86 -6.83 -11.30
CA ILE A 127 7.02 -7.70 -11.08
C ILE A 127 6.81 -8.60 -9.85
N LEU A 128 6.37 -8.07 -8.71
CA LEU A 128 6.09 -8.87 -7.51
C LEU A 128 4.96 -9.88 -7.79
N THR A 129 3.86 -9.45 -8.40
CA THR A 129 2.74 -10.33 -8.74
C THR A 129 3.17 -11.49 -9.65
N ILE A 130 3.93 -11.21 -10.71
CA ILE A 130 4.33 -12.20 -11.72
C ILE A 130 5.49 -13.08 -11.26
N LYS A 131 6.51 -12.51 -10.60
CA LYS A 131 7.77 -13.20 -10.27
C LYS A 131 7.83 -13.76 -8.85
N VAL A 132 7.05 -13.22 -7.91
CA VAL A 132 7.05 -13.66 -6.51
C VAL A 132 5.72 -14.32 -6.16
N SER A 133 4.61 -13.58 -6.27
CA SER A 133 3.31 -14.03 -5.75
C SER A 133 2.73 -15.23 -6.50
N ARG A 134 2.72 -15.21 -7.84
CA ARG A 134 2.19 -16.34 -8.64
C ARG A 134 2.97 -17.65 -8.43
N PRO A 135 4.32 -17.67 -8.43
CA PRO A 135 5.08 -18.86 -8.03
C PRO A 135 4.79 -19.32 -6.59
N LEU A 136 4.74 -18.39 -5.63
CA LEU A 136 4.54 -18.69 -4.22
C LEU A 136 3.13 -19.26 -3.93
N ALA A 137 2.09 -18.68 -4.54
CA ALA A 137 0.72 -19.19 -4.47
C ALA A 137 0.63 -20.63 -5.02
N LYS A 138 1.29 -20.91 -6.16
CA LYS A 138 1.35 -22.27 -6.74
C LYS A 138 2.13 -23.25 -5.87
N TYR A 139 3.19 -22.79 -5.20
CA TYR A 139 3.94 -23.60 -4.23
C TYR A 139 3.08 -23.99 -3.02
N PHE A 140 2.29 -23.07 -2.49
CA PHE A 140 1.29 -23.34 -1.44
C PHE A 140 0.00 -24.01 -1.93
N GLY A 141 -0.06 -24.44 -3.19
CA GLY A 141 -1.16 -25.27 -3.71
C GLY A 141 -2.44 -24.51 -4.10
N LEU A 142 -2.42 -23.18 -4.20
CA LEU A 142 -3.59 -22.40 -4.64
C LEU A 142 -3.89 -22.71 -6.12
N LYS A 143 -5.01 -23.39 -6.38
CA LYS A 143 -5.47 -23.79 -7.72
C LYS A 143 -6.38 -22.75 -8.41
N ARG A 144 -7.25 -22.06 -7.65
CA ARG A 144 -8.21 -21.06 -8.19
C ARG A 144 -7.48 -19.77 -8.57
N LEU A 145 -7.61 -19.33 -9.82
CA LEU A 145 -6.91 -18.13 -10.33
C LEU A 145 -7.31 -16.85 -9.57
N SER A 146 -8.58 -16.71 -9.17
CA SER A 146 -9.06 -15.62 -8.30
C SER A 146 -8.29 -15.57 -6.97
N LYS A 147 -8.12 -16.71 -6.30
CA LYS A 147 -7.30 -16.80 -5.07
C LYS A 147 -5.82 -16.49 -5.31
N VAL A 148 -5.26 -16.90 -6.45
CA VAL A 148 -3.87 -16.59 -6.81
C VAL A 148 -3.67 -15.09 -7.02
N ASP A 149 -4.60 -14.42 -7.70
CA ASP A 149 -4.54 -12.97 -7.91
C ASP A 149 -4.76 -12.22 -6.58
N ARG A 150 -5.70 -12.63 -5.72
CA ARG A 150 -5.91 -12.06 -4.36
C ARG A 150 -4.73 -12.27 -3.41
N PHE A 151 -4.12 -13.46 -3.43
CA PHE A 151 -2.86 -13.72 -2.74
C PHE A 151 -1.76 -12.78 -3.26
N GLY A 152 -1.75 -12.48 -4.56
CA GLY A 152 -0.88 -11.48 -5.19
C GLY A 152 -1.08 -10.06 -4.67
N GLU A 153 -2.33 -9.58 -4.62
CA GLU A 153 -2.70 -8.29 -4.03
C GLU A 153 -2.18 -8.16 -2.59
N GLN A 154 -2.42 -9.16 -1.74
CA GLN A 154 -1.97 -9.12 -0.34
C GLN A 154 -0.44 -9.29 -0.20
N THR A 155 0.21 -10.05 -1.08
CA THR A 155 1.68 -10.16 -1.09
C THR A 155 2.33 -8.82 -1.44
N TYR A 156 1.79 -8.11 -2.45
CA TYR A 156 2.25 -6.75 -2.79
C TYR A 156 2.05 -5.78 -1.61
N ALA A 157 0.85 -5.78 -1.03
CA ALA A 157 0.53 -4.97 0.14
C ALA A 157 1.48 -5.25 1.32
N LEU A 158 1.77 -6.53 1.63
CA LEU A 158 2.70 -6.90 2.70
C LEU A 158 4.09 -6.30 2.46
N PHE A 159 4.67 -6.48 1.26
CA PHE A 159 5.99 -5.92 0.96
C PHE A 159 6.01 -4.39 1.00
N TYR A 160 4.97 -3.74 0.48
CA TYR A 160 4.84 -2.29 0.52
C TYR A 160 4.75 -1.76 1.95
N PHE A 161 3.74 -2.20 2.71
CA PHE A 161 3.46 -1.68 4.04
C PHE A 161 4.56 -2.04 5.04
N ALA A 162 5.19 -3.22 4.94
CA ALA A 162 6.34 -3.57 5.78
C ALA A 162 7.52 -2.60 5.56
N PHE A 163 7.84 -2.30 4.29
CA PHE A 163 8.94 -1.40 3.94
C PHE A 163 8.62 0.05 4.33
N PHE A 164 7.44 0.57 3.98
CA PHE A 164 7.06 1.96 4.28
C PHE A 164 6.73 2.20 5.75
N GLY A 165 6.19 1.21 6.47
CA GLY A 165 6.03 1.26 7.93
C GLY A 165 7.38 1.31 8.66
N ALA A 166 8.34 0.48 8.26
CA ALA A 166 9.70 0.49 8.81
C ALA A 166 10.48 1.77 8.43
N TRP A 167 10.30 2.28 7.21
CA TRP A 167 10.92 3.53 6.78
C TRP A 167 10.30 4.74 7.50
N GLY A 168 8.97 4.79 7.65
CA GLY A 168 8.28 5.80 8.44
C GLY A 168 8.76 5.82 9.89
N TYR A 169 8.90 4.64 10.51
CA TYR A 169 9.50 4.51 11.84
C TYR A 169 10.90 5.14 11.91
N ARG A 170 11.77 4.78 10.96
CA ARG A 170 13.12 5.36 10.85
C ARG A 170 13.12 6.87 10.59
N VAL A 171 12.15 7.39 9.84
CA VAL A 171 11.99 8.83 9.64
C VAL A 171 11.56 9.49 10.95
N MET A 172 10.59 8.92 11.68
CA MET A 172 10.13 9.48 12.95
C MET A 172 11.24 9.53 14.01
N THR A 173 12.12 8.53 14.12
CA THR A 173 13.26 8.58 15.07
C THR A 173 14.25 9.72 14.80
N GLN A 174 14.19 10.35 13.62
CA GLN A 174 15.00 11.53 13.26
C GLN A 174 14.27 12.86 13.48
N LEU A 175 13.01 12.84 13.93
CA LEU A 175 12.16 14.00 14.15
C LEU A 175 11.91 14.20 15.65
N PRO A 176 11.65 15.45 16.10
CA PRO A 176 11.37 15.70 17.52
C PRO A 176 10.06 15.04 17.99
N THR A 177 9.18 14.70 17.04
CA THR A 177 7.88 14.04 17.24
C THR A 177 7.95 12.58 17.72
N TYR A 178 9.14 12.00 17.91
CA TYR A 178 9.28 10.64 18.43
C TYR A 178 8.96 10.57 19.94
N TRP A 179 8.02 9.75 20.43
CA TRP A 179 7.09 8.83 19.75
C TRP A 179 5.66 9.39 19.85
N TYR A 180 5.11 9.90 18.75
CA TYR A 180 3.85 10.64 18.72
C TYR A 180 3.77 11.74 19.80
N LYS A 181 4.89 12.46 20.01
CA LYS A 181 4.89 13.75 20.72
C LYS A 181 4.19 14.75 19.81
N THR A 182 2.96 15.09 20.18
CA THR A 182 2.00 15.81 19.36
C THR A 182 2.23 17.32 19.41
N GLU A 183 2.79 17.82 20.51
CA GLU A 183 3.16 19.21 20.75
C GLU A 183 4.10 19.72 19.63
N GLU A 184 5.09 18.88 19.29
CA GLU A 184 6.11 19.08 18.25
C GLU A 184 5.55 19.12 16.82
N PHE A 185 4.29 18.71 16.60
CA PHE A 185 3.61 18.92 15.32
C PHE A 185 3.37 20.41 15.03
N TRP A 186 3.14 21.18 16.09
CA TRP A 186 2.66 22.56 16.05
C TRP A 186 3.73 23.57 16.43
N GLU A 187 4.53 23.28 17.47
CA GLU A 187 5.66 24.15 17.86
C GLU A 187 6.71 24.24 16.73
N GLY A 188 6.94 23.13 16.03
CA GLY A 188 7.80 23.08 14.83
C GLY A 188 7.12 23.53 13.53
N TYR A 189 5.96 24.21 13.56
CA TYR A 189 5.31 24.73 12.35
C TYR A 189 5.84 26.12 11.95
N PRO A 190 6.07 26.41 10.65
CA PRO A 190 5.95 25.53 9.47
C PRO A 190 7.17 24.66 9.16
N GLN A 191 6.95 23.39 8.80
CA GLN A 191 7.99 22.44 8.40
C GLN A 191 8.51 22.65 6.97
N TRP A 192 9.25 23.74 6.75
CA TRP A 192 9.82 24.09 5.45
C TRP A 192 11.08 23.34 5.05
N ASN A 193 11.99 23.20 6.01
CA ASN A 193 13.35 22.71 5.79
C ASN A 193 13.35 21.19 6.01
N LEU A 194 12.87 20.45 5.01
CA LEU A 194 12.71 19.02 5.09
C LEU A 194 14.07 18.32 5.08
N LYS A 195 14.24 17.33 5.97
CA LYS A 195 15.33 16.35 5.84
C LYS A 195 15.15 15.57 4.52
N PRO A 196 16.23 15.20 3.81
CA PRO A 196 16.13 14.47 2.54
C PRO A 196 15.36 13.17 2.68
N GLU A 197 15.55 12.45 3.78
CA GLU A 197 14.88 11.18 4.03
C GLU A 197 13.36 11.37 4.20
N LEU A 198 12.93 12.35 5.01
CA LEU A 198 11.52 12.73 5.16
C LEU A 198 10.91 13.15 3.81
N LYS A 199 11.58 14.03 3.04
CA LYS A 199 11.05 14.47 1.74
C LYS A 199 10.89 13.29 0.77
N ARG A 200 11.87 12.39 0.68
CA ARG A 200 11.80 11.22 -0.21
C ARG A 200 10.71 10.24 0.21
N TYR A 201 10.66 9.89 1.48
CA TYR A 201 9.63 9.03 2.06
C TYR A 201 8.23 9.55 1.73
N TYR A 202 7.99 10.84 1.99
CA TYR A 202 6.70 11.49 1.77
C TYR A 202 6.29 11.50 0.29
N LEU A 203 7.21 11.87 -0.62
CA LEU A 203 6.90 11.90 -2.06
C LEU A 203 6.69 10.50 -2.65
N MET A 204 7.43 9.49 -2.18
CA MET A 204 7.23 8.10 -2.61
C MET A 204 5.90 7.54 -2.10
N GLN A 205 5.54 7.80 -0.84
CA GLN A 205 4.20 7.47 -0.32
C GLN A 205 3.10 8.09 -1.18
N PHE A 206 3.20 9.39 -1.49
CA PHE A 206 2.18 10.07 -2.30
C PHE A 206 2.05 9.45 -3.70
N ALA A 207 3.18 9.08 -4.32
CA ALA A 207 3.19 8.39 -5.61
C ALA A 207 2.53 7.00 -5.55
N TYR A 208 2.73 6.23 -4.47
CA TYR A 208 2.02 4.97 -4.28
C TYR A 208 0.51 5.17 -4.14
N TRP A 209 0.05 6.12 -3.34
CA TRP A 209 -1.39 6.36 -3.15
C TRP A 209 -2.08 6.84 -4.44
N TRP A 210 -1.38 7.59 -5.30
CA TRP A 210 -1.84 7.87 -6.67
C TRP A 210 -1.86 6.62 -7.56
N GLN A 211 -0.83 5.76 -7.48
CA GLN A 211 -0.80 4.48 -8.21
C GLN A 211 -1.95 3.56 -7.77
N GLN A 212 -2.30 3.52 -6.49
CA GLN A 212 -3.40 2.71 -5.99
C GLN A 212 -4.77 3.30 -6.37
N LEU A 213 -4.92 4.64 -6.41
CA LEU A 213 -6.11 5.25 -7.02
C LEU A 213 -6.23 4.89 -8.51
N LEU A 214 -5.14 4.89 -9.28
CA LEU A 214 -5.18 4.44 -10.68
C LEU A 214 -5.63 2.98 -10.79
N VAL A 215 -5.15 2.09 -9.92
CA VAL A 215 -5.60 0.69 -9.86
C VAL A 215 -7.10 0.57 -9.58
N LEU A 216 -7.61 1.38 -8.64
CA LEU A 216 -9.03 1.41 -8.28
C LEU A 216 -9.90 1.93 -9.44
N VAL A 217 -9.56 3.10 -10.00
CA VAL A 217 -10.31 3.75 -11.10
C VAL A 217 -10.27 2.93 -12.40
N LEU A 218 -9.15 2.24 -12.66
CA LEU A 218 -8.98 1.38 -13.84
C LEU A 218 -9.59 -0.04 -13.65
N GLY A 219 -10.25 -0.31 -12.51
CA GLY A 219 -10.90 -1.59 -12.23
C GLY A 219 -9.92 -2.77 -12.29
N LEU A 220 -8.70 -2.59 -11.79
CA LEU A 220 -7.62 -3.60 -11.85
C LEU A 220 -7.67 -4.62 -10.71
N GLU A 221 -8.53 -4.42 -9.72
CA GLU A 221 -8.81 -5.35 -8.62
C GLU A 221 -10.32 -5.63 -8.59
N LYS A 222 -10.74 -6.89 -8.37
CA LYS A 222 -12.16 -7.25 -8.27
C LYS A 222 -12.78 -6.45 -7.10
N PRO A 223 -13.89 -5.70 -7.30
CA PRO A 223 -14.54 -4.96 -6.23
C PRO A 223 -14.82 -5.84 -4.99
N ARG A 224 -14.71 -5.24 -3.81
CA ARG A 224 -14.97 -5.88 -2.51
C ARG A 224 -16.33 -5.41 -1.97
N LYS A 225 -16.87 -6.08 -0.94
CA LYS A 225 -18.13 -5.65 -0.29
C LYS A 225 -18.07 -4.21 0.24
N ASP A 226 -16.89 -3.78 0.66
CA ASP A 226 -16.58 -2.44 1.17
C ASP A 226 -15.97 -1.50 0.12
N TYR A 227 -16.40 -1.63 -1.14
CA TYR A 227 -15.85 -0.86 -2.26
C TYR A 227 -16.06 0.66 -2.09
N TRP A 228 -17.22 1.10 -1.61
CA TRP A 228 -17.53 2.53 -1.47
C TRP A 228 -16.76 3.17 -0.31
N GLU A 229 -16.58 2.45 0.79
CA GLU A 229 -15.75 2.83 1.92
C GLU A 229 -14.27 2.91 1.52
N LEU A 230 -13.80 1.98 0.68
CA LEU A 230 -12.46 2.02 0.11
C LEU A 230 -12.26 3.21 -0.85
N VAL A 231 -13.26 3.55 -1.67
CA VAL A 231 -13.25 4.75 -2.53
C VAL A 231 -13.21 6.03 -1.68
N ALA A 232 -14.07 6.14 -0.67
CA ALA A 232 -14.09 7.28 0.26
C ALA A 232 -12.75 7.44 0.98
N HIS A 233 -12.15 6.32 1.42
CA HIS A 233 -10.80 6.30 1.99
C HIS A 233 -9.75 6.85 1.02
N HIS A 234 -9.74 6.46 -0.26
CA HIS A 234 -8.75 6.99 -1.22
C HIS A 234 -8.86 8.51 -1.39
N PHE A 235 -10.08 9.06 -1.45
CA PHE A 235 -10.27 10.51 -1.50
C PHE A 235 -9.75 11.22 -0.24
N VAL A 236 -10.09 10.70 0.95
CA VAL A 236 -9.65 11.28 2.24
C VAL A 236 -8.13 11.17 2.42
N THR A 237 -7.54 10.02 2.07
CA THR A 237 -6.09 9.77 2.15
C THR A 237 -5.34 10.68 1.19
N LEU A 238 -5.73 10.78 -0.08
CA LEU A 238 -5.09 11.71 -1.03
C LEU A 238 -5.26 13.18 -0.65
N TRP A 239 -6.40 13.56 -0.06
CA TRP A 239 -6.61 14.89 0.50
C TRP A 239 -5.62 15.17 1.64
N LEU A 240 -5.56 14.30 2.65
CA LEU A 240 -4.65 14.46 3.80
C LEU A 240 -3.18 14.53 3.38
N ILE A 241 -2.76 13.68 2.44
CA ILE A 241 -1.40 13.65 1.91
C ILE A 241 -1.10 14.94 1.14
N GLY A 242 -1.93 15.26 0.15
CA GLY A 242 -1.72 16.44 -0.70
C GLY A 242 -1.70 17.74 0.10
N TRP A 243 -2.66 17.92 1.00
CA TRP A 243 -2.74 19.10 1.84
C TRP A 243 -1.64 19.17 2.89
N SER A 244 -1.35 18.10 3.64
CA SER A 244 -0.31 18.19 4.68
C SER A 244 1.10 18.34 4.09
N TYR A 245 1.35 17.89 2.86
CA TYR A 245 2.53 18.32 2.10
C TYR A 245 2.47 19.80 1.73
N LEU A 246 1.38 20.24 1.08
CA LEU A 246 1.22 21.60 0.56
C LEU A 246 1.37 22.67 1.65
N VAL A 247 0.74 22.47 2.82
CA VAL A 247 0.65 23.46 3.90
C VAL A 247 1.73 23.35 4.98
N ASN A 248 2.81 22.59 4.76
CA ASN A 248 3.93 22.43 5.70
C ASN A 248 3.60 21.66 7.01
N LEU A 249 2.78 20.61 6.91
CA LEU A 249 2.37 19.70 8.00
C LEU A 249 2.97 18.29 7.87
N THR A 250 4.19 18.18 7.33
CA THR A 250 4.83 16.88 7.08
C THR A 250 5.06 16.05 8.33
N TYR A 251 5.12 16.67 9.52
CA TYR A 251 5.26 15.95 10.79
C TYR A 251 3.97 15.21 11.16
N VAL A 252 2.81 15.88 11.09
CA VAL A 252 1.49 15.26 11.24
C VAL A 252 1.30 14.17 10.18
N GLY A 253 1.64 14.47 8.92
CA GLY A 253 1.52 13.51 7.81
C GLY A 253 2.37 12.25 8.01
N ASN A 254 3.59 12.36 8.53
CA ASN A 254 4.43 11.21 8.86
C ASN A 254 3.83 10.33 9.98
N ALA A 255 3.29 10.96 11.03
CA ALA A 255 2.59 10.24 12.09
C ALA A 255 1.33 9.51 11.57
N VAL A 256 0.54 10.17 10.71
CA VAL A 256 -0.62 9.55 10.07
C VAL A 256 -0.19 8.37 9.20
N TYR A 257 0.80 8.51 8.32
CA TYR A 257 1.32 7.41 7.50
C TYR A 257 1.73 6.19 8.34
N MET A 258 2.55 6.39 9.37
CA MET A 258 2.97 5.30 10.26
C MET A 258 1.80 4.61 10.95
N SER A 259 0.81 5.38 11.40
CA SER A 259 -0.40 4.83 12.04
C SER A 259 -1.24 3.98 11.08
N MET A 260 -1.07 4.17 9.76
CA MET A 260 -1.77 3.39 8.75
C MET A 260 -0.98 2.16 8.30
N ASP A 261 0.26 2.33 7.88
CA ASP A 261 1.05 1.27 7.24
C ASP A 261 1.45 0.14 8.21
N ILE A 262 1.74 0.47 9.47
CA ILE A 262 2.17 -0.54 10.45
C ILE A 262 1.05 -1.58 10.65
N PRO A 263 -0.20 -1.23 11.00
CA PRO A 263 -1.32 -2.18 11.00
C PRO A 263 -1.55 -2.93 9.69
N ASP A 264 -1.43 -2.25 8.55
CA ASP A 264 -1.75 -2.85 7.24
C ASP A 264 -0.72 -3.92 6.83
N THR A 265 0.50 -3.83 7.35
CA THR A 265 1.50 -4.91 7.29
C THR A 265 0.97 -6.20 7.93
N PHE A 266 0.41 -6.11 9.14
CA PHE A 266 -0.12 -7.28 9.86
C PHE A 266 -1.48 -7.75 9.28
N LEU A 267 -2.28 -6.84 8.72
CA LEU A 267 -3.48 -7.19 7.95
C LEU A 267 -3.13 -8.04 6.73
N ALA A 268 -2.20 -7.57 5.88
CA ALA A 268 -1.77 -8.30 4.70
C ALA A 268 -1.15 -9.66 5.06
N PHE A 269 -0.32 -9.70 6.12
CA PHE A 269 0.26 -10.95 6.63
C PHE A 269 -0.80 -11.95 7.11
N SER A 270 -1.77 -11.53 7.93
CA SER A 270 -2.84 -12.41 8.42
C SER A 270 -3.72 -12.95 7.28
N LYS A 271 -3.99 -12.14 6.23
CA LYS A 271 -4.70 -12.59 5.03
C LYS A 271 -3.91 -13.61 4.20
N ILE A 272 -2.60 -13.41 4.03
CA ILE A 272 -1.72 -14.40 3.37
C ILE A 272 -1.79 -15.75 4.10
N LEU A 273 -1.74 -15.75 5.43
CA LEU A 273 -1.90 -16.96 6.25
C LEU A 273 -3.29 -17.60 6.12
N ASN A 274 -4.35 -16.81 5.92
CA ASN A 274 -5.69 -17.34 5.64
C ASN A 274 -5.75 -18.03 4.27
N TYR A 275 -5.21 -17.43 3.21
CA TYR A 275 -5.24 -18.04 1.87
C TYR A 275 -4.48 -19.36 1.77
N ILE A 276 -3.37 -19.51 2.50
CA ILE A 276 -2.61 -20.78 2.58
C ILE A 276 -3.14 -21.75 3.64
N GLN A 277 -4.26 -21.40 4.30
CA GLN A 277 -5.00 -22.24 5.26
C GLN A 277 -4.17 -22.71 6.47
N TRP A 278 -3.24 -21.87 6.95
CA TRP A 278 -2.45 -22.16 8.15
C TRP A 278 -3.24 -21.83 9.42
N ASN A 279 -4.21 -22.68 9.75
CA ASN A 279 -5.25 -22.42 10.76
C ASN A 279 -4.74 -21.91 12.13
N THR A 280 -3.68 -22.51 12.69
CA THR A 280 -3.10 -22.02 13.95
C THR A 280 -2.39 -20.67 13.79
N ALA A 281 -1.59 -20.50 12.73
CA ALA A 281 -0.83 -19.28 12.50
C ALA A 281 -1.73 -18.08 12.16
N LYS A 282 -2.80 -18.28 11.37
CA LYS A 282 -3.75 -17.21 11.02
C LYS A 282 -4.48 -16.65 12.24
N VAL A 283 -4.82 -17.48 13.23
CA VAL A 283 -5.46 -17.05 14.48
C VAL A 283 -4.52 -16.16 15.30
N TYR A 284 -3.27 -16.59 15.53
CA TYR A 284 -2.29 -15.77 16.26
C TYR A 284 -1.95 -14.48 15.52
N ALA A 285 -1.76 -14.53 14.20
CA ALA A 285 -1.51 -13.34 13.39
C ALA A 285 -2.68 -12.36 13.42
N PHE A 286 -3.93 -12.85 13.36
CA PHE A 286 -5.13 -12.01 13.48
C PHE A 286 -5.26 -11.37 14.86
N ALA A 287 -4.96 -12.09 15.95
CA ALA A 287 -4.98 -11.54 17.30
C ALA A 287 -3.93 -10.44 17.52
N ILE A 288 -2.69 -10.65 17.03
CA ILE A 288 -1.62 -9.65 17.03
C ILE A 288 -2.03 -8.42 16.20
N PHE A 289 -2.51 -8.66 14.98
CA PHE A 289 -3.04 -7.63 14.08
C PHE A 289 -4.13 -6.79 14.75
N PHE A 290 -5.10 -7.41 15.42
CA PHE A 290 -6.21 -6.72 16.09
C PHE A 290 -5.73 -5.76 17.19
N GLY A 291 -4.75 -6.19 18.01
CA GLY A 291 -4.12 -5.34 19.03
C GLY A 291 -3.37 -4.15 18.42
N ILE A 292 -2.59 -4.41 17.36
CA ILE A 292 -1.83 -3.38 16.64
C ILE A 292 -2.78 -2.38 15.95
N TRP A 293 -3.84 -2.85 15.30
CA TRP A 293 -4.88 -1.98 14.73
C TRP A 293 -5.50 -1.08 15.81
N THR A 294 -5.90 -1.65 16.94
CA THR A 294 -6.52 -0.89 18.04
C THR A 294 -5.60 0.23 18.55
N TYR A 295 -4.30 -0.06 18.72
CA TYR A 295 -3.34 0.94 19.17
C TYR A 295 -3.08 2.03 18.12
N PHE A 296 -2.73 1.67 16.88
CA PHE A 296 -2.37 2.67 15.86
C PHE A 296 -3.57 3.35 15.22
N ARG A 297 -4.60 2.60 14.80
CA ARG A 297 -5.77 3.15 14.08
C ARG A 297 -6.78 3.83 14.99
N HIS A 298 -6.80 3.56 16.30
CA HIS A 298 -7.74 4.19 17.22
C HIS A 298 -7.06 5.02 18.31
N TYR A 299 -6.21 4.42 19.16
CA TYR A 299 -5.58 5.20 20.25
C TYR A 299 -4.72 6.35 19.71
N LEU A 300 -3.76 6.07 18.83
CA LEU A 300 -2.90 7.11 18.24
C LEU A 300 -3.66 8.05 17.30
N ASN A 301 -4.67 7.58 16.57
CA ASN A 301 -5.48 8.47 15.73
C ASN A 301 -6.33 9.45 16.56
N ILE A 302 -6.93 8.99 17.66
CA ILE A 302 -7.63 9.85 18.63
C ILE A 302 -6.66 10.83 19.29
N TRP A 303 -5.43 10.41 19.59
CA TRP A 303 -4.38 11.29 20.12
C TRP A 303 -4.02 12.42 19.13
N ILE A 304 -3.87 12.11 17.84
CA ILE A 304 -3.68 13.13 16.78
C ILE A 304 -4.92 14.05 16.66
N LEU A 305 -6.14 13.50 16.71
CA LEU A 305 -7.37 14.31 16.65
C LEU A 305 -7.52 15.26 17.85
N TRP A 306 -7.17 14.80 19.04
CA TRP A 306 -7.13 15.62 20.26
C TRP A 306 -6.14 16.77 20.09
N SER A 307 -4.91 16.46 19.69
CA SER A 307 -3.83 17.41 19.39
C SER A 307 -4.24 18.52 18.40
N VAL A 308 -4.95 18.17 17.31
CA VAL A 308 -5.48 19.16 16.35
C VAL A 308 -6.46 20.14 17.01
N TRP A 309 -7.15 19.74 18.08
CA TRP A 309 -8.11 20.59 18.78
C TRP A 309 -7.48 21.40 19.93
N THR A 310 -6.55 20.81 20.68
CA THR A 310 -5.97 21.37 21.92
C THR A 310 -4.62 22.04 21.73
N GLU A 311 -3.74 21.48 20.90
CA GLU A 311 -2.34 21.94 20.75
C GLU A 311 -2.13 22.80 19.50
N GLN A 312 -2.88 22.56 18.42
CA GLN A 312 -2.87 23.43 17.22
C GLN A 312 -3.00 24.94 17.52
N PRO A 313 -3.80 25.44 18.49
CA PRO A 313 -3.79 26.88 18.82
C PRO A 313 -2.44 27.41 19.32
N ASN A 314 -1.51 26.54 19.74
CA ASN A 314 -0.19 26.90 20.28
C ASN A 314 0.89 27.07 19.18
N ILE A 315 0.54 26.94 17.89
CA ILE A 315 1.45 27.34 16.80
C ILE A 315 1.93 28.80 17.00
N PRO A 316 3.15 29.16 16.56
CA PRO A 316 3.66 30.52 16.72
C PRO A 316 2.72 31.57 16.11
N GLU A 317 2.44 32.66 16.85
CA GLU A 317 1.49 33.72 16.44
C GLU A 317 1.77 34.28 15.03
N SER A 318 3.05 34.41 14.67
CA SER A 318 3.52 34.86 13.35
C SER A 318 3.19 33.89 12.19
N THR A 319 2.55 32.76 12.47
CA THR A 319 2.15 31.76 11.47
C THR A 319 0.62 31.65 11.30
N LYS A 320 -0.16 32.39 12.11
CA LYS A 320 -1.63 32.29 12.20
C LYS A 320 -2.40 33.00 11.08
N HIS A 321 -1.80 33.11 9.90
CA HIS A 321 -2.38 33.72 8.71
C HIS A 321 -2.11 32.87 7.47
N TRP A 322 -2.61 33.33 6.32
CA TRP A 322 -2.40 32.71 5.02
C TRP A 322 -1.54 33.61 4.13
N ASN A 323 -0.29 33.21 3.88
CA ASN A 323 0.60 33.93 2.97
C ASN A 323 1.50 32.94 2.25
N TRP A 324 1.44 32.89 0.92
CA TRP A 324 2.24 31.97 0.08
C TRP A 324 3.75 32.28 0.05
N SER A 325 4.17 33.54 0.22
CA SER A 325 5.61 33.90 0.16
C SER A 325 6.37 33.48 1.42
N GLU A 326 5.71 33.61 2.57
CA GLU A 326 6.13 33.07 3.88
C GLU A 326 5.71 31.59 4.06
N GLY A 327 4.79 31.13 3.20
CA GLY A 327 4.04 29.86 3.24
C GLY A 327 3.69 29.37 4.64
N VAL A 328 3.14 30.31 5.40
CA VAL A 328 2.31 30.03 6.56
C VAL A 328 0.87 29.94 6.08
N TYR A 329 0.16 28.91 6.55
CA TYR A 329 -1.14 28.51 6.03
C TYR A 329 -2.11 28.16 7.16
N MET A 330 -2.00 28.84 8.31
CA MET A 330 -2.74 28.50 9.53
C MET A 330 -3.68 29.59 10.07
N PRO A 331 -4.55 30.21 9.23
CA PRO A 331 -5.69 30.95 9.76
C PRO A 331 -6.60 30.01 10.58
N GLY A 332 -7.36 30.53 11.54
CA GLY A 332 -8.13 29.73 12.50
C GLY A 332 -9.08 28.68 11.90
N TRP A 333 -9.60 28.91 10.68
CA TRP A 333 -10.44 27.94 9.98
C TRP A 333 -9.69 26.68 9.52
N MET A 334 -8.36 26.72 9.39
CA MET A 334 -7.55 25.60 8.93
C MET A 334 -7.64 24.39 9.87
N ARG A 335 -7.92 24.63 11.17
CA ARG A 335 -8.19 23.56 12.13
C ARG A 335 -9.26 22.58 11.64
N TYR A 336 -10.35 23.09 11.08
CA TYR A 336 -11.44 22.24 10.57
C TYR A 336 -11.02 21.45 9.33
N GLN A 337 -10.17 22.02 8.46
CA GLN A 337 -9.63 21.35 7.27
C GLN A 337 -8.63 20.25 7.60
N ILE A 338 -8.01 20.28 8.78
CA ILE A 338 -7.18 19.20 9.31
C ILE A 338 -8.04 18.17 10.06
N PHE A 339 -8.90 18.64 10.97
CA PHE A 339 -9.69 17.79 11.86
C PHE A 339 -10.73 16.94 11.12
N LEU A 340 -11.51 17.53 10.21
CA LEU A 340 -12.61 16.84 9.54
C LEU A 340 -12.17 15.62 8.71
N PRO A 341 -11.16 15.69 7.81
CA PRO A 341 -10.72 14.51 7.08
C PRO A 341 -10.07 13.44 7.99
N LEU A 342 -9.37 13.83 9.06
CA LEU A 342 -8.89 12.86 10.06
C LEU A 342 -10.05 12.17 10.80
N LEU A 343 -11.13 12.89 11.11
CA LEU A 343 -12.31 12.34 11.75
C LEU A 343 -13.07 11.38 10.82
N VAL A 344 -13.21 11.72 9.53
CA VAL A 344 -13.78 10.81 8.52
C VAL A 344 -12.91 9.55 8.39
N LEU A 345 -11.59 9.69 8.40
CA LEU A 345 -10.66 8.56 8.39
C LEU A 345 -10.80 7.68 9.65
N GLN A 346 -11.04 8.28 10.83
CA GLN A 346 -11.36 7.56 12.06
C GLN A 346 -12.69 6.80 11.97
N PHE A 347 -13.74 7.38 11.37
CA PHE A 347 -15.00 6.67 11.14
C PHE A 347 -14.85 5.48 10.18
N LEU A 348 -14.05 5.61 9.12
CA LEU A 348 -13.72 4.50 8.21
C LEU A 348 -12.93 3.40 8.94
N ASN A 349 -11.94 3.77 9.76
CA ASN A 349 -11.22 2.83 10.63
C ASN A 349 -12.17 2.09 11.58
N LEU A 350 -13.13 2.80 12.20
CA LEU A 350 -14.13 2.21 13.10
C LEU A 350 -15.07 1.25 12.35
N PHE A 351 -15.51 1.59 11.14
CA PHE A 351 -16.30 0.69 10.29
C PHE A 351 -15.60 -0.65 10.10
N TRP A 352 -14.35 -0.67 9.63
CA TRP A 352 -13.59 -1.91 9.46
C TRP A 352 -13.32 -2.62 10.81
N TYR A 353 -13.13 -1.87 11.90
CA TYR A 353 -12.98 -2.44 13.24
C TYR A 353 -14.24 -3.19 13.70
N THR A 354 -15.45 -2.73 13.37
CA THR A 354 -16.67 -3.52 13.63
C THR A 354 -16.70 -4.84 12.87
N LEU A 355 -16.12 -4.90 11.66
CA LEU A 355 -15.99 -6.15 10.90
C LEU A 355 -14.98 -7.09 11.56
N MET A 356 -13.84 -6.57 12.02
CA MET A 356 -12.86 -7.34 12.79
C MET A 356 -13.42 -7.89 14.09
N ILE A 357 -14.21 -7.11 14.84
CA ILE A 357 -14.88 -7.59 16.06
C ILE A 357 -15.83 -8.75 15.73
N LYS A 358 -16.59 -8.69 14.64
CA LYS A 358 -17.46 -9.80 14.21
C LYS A 358 -16.66 -11.07 13.92
N ILE A 359 -15.52 -10.95 13.23
CA ILE A 359 -14.61 -12.07 12.95
C ILE A 359 -14.02 -12.64 14.25
N LEU A 360 -13.62 -11.77 15.19
CA LEU A 360 -13.08 -12.16 16.50
C LEU A 360 -14.12 -12.94 17.33
N ILE A 361 -15.35 -12.44 17.43
CA ILE A 361 -16.45 -13.10 18.17
C ILE A 361 -16.77 -14.47 17.54
N LYS A 362 -16.86 -14.54 16.21
CA LYS A 362 -17.06 -15.82 15.48
C LYS A 362 -15.92 -16.79 15.79
N GLY A 363 -14.67 -16.35 15.71
CA GLY A 363 -13.49 -17.16 16.03
C GLY A 363 -13.50 -17.72 17.44
N LEU A 364 -13.89 -16.92 18.44
CA LEU A 364 -14.01 -17.35 19.83
C LEU A 364 -15.18 -18.32 20.09
N THR A 365 -16.26 -18.22 19.31
CA THR A 365 -17.47 -19.04 19.50
C THR A 365 -17.43 -20.36 18.71
N THR A 366 -16.76 -20.38 17.56
CA THR A 366 -16.76 -21.52 16.61
C THR A 366 -15.39 -22.16 16.39
N ASN A 367 -14.31 -21.60 16.99
CA ASN A 367 -12.90 -21.91 16.66
C ASN A 367 -12.50 -21.65 15.20
N GLU A 368 -13.37 -21.04 14.39
CA GLU A 368 -13.10 -20.66 13.00
C GLU A 368 -12.94 -19.14 12.86
N VAL A 369 -11.70 -18.68 12.74
CA VAL A 369 -11.38 -17.32 12.30
C VAL A 369 -11.35 -17.32 10.76
N ASP A 370 -12.42 -16.83 10.14
CA ASP A 370 -12.46 -16.54 8.70
C ASP A 370 -13.08 -15.17 8.42
N ASP A 371 -12.51 -14.45 7.46
CA ASP A 371 -12.91 -13.08 7.10
C ASP A 371 -14.02 -13.13 6.03
N HIS A 372 -15.26 -12.84 6.40
CA HIS A 372 -16.41 -12.80 5.48
C HIS A 372 -16.29 -11.76 4.34
N ARG A 373 -15.24 -10.91 4.33
CA ARG A 373 -14.84 -10.08 3.18
C ARG A 373 -14.10 -10.89 2.10
N SER A 374 -13.43 -11.99 2.48
CA SER A 374 -12.83 -12.96 1.55
C SER A 374 -13.80 -14.05 1.07
N ASP A 375 -14.92 -14.31 1.74
CA ASP A 375 -15.88 -15.34 1.29
C ASP A 375 -16.44 -15.10 -0.12
N ASP A 376 -16.65 -13.84 -0.53
CA ASP A 376 -17.08 -13.48 -1.89
C ASP A 376 -15.93 -13.48 -2.92
N GLU A 377 -14.72 -13.80 -2.49
CA GLU A 377 -13.60 -14.19 -3.37
C GLU A 377 -13.67 -15.68 -3.72
N ASP A 378 -14.53 -16.45 -3.03
CA ASP A 378 -14.82 -17.86 -3.28
C ASP A 378 -16.17 -18.13 -3.97
N SER A 379 -17.09 -17.15 -3.98
CA SER A 379 -18.45 -17.26 -4.53
C SER A 379 -18.56 -17.28 -6.07
N ASP A 380 -17.44 -17.52 -6.77
CA ASP A 380 -17.43 -17.72 -8.22
C ASP A 380 -18.06 -19.09 -8.58
N THR A 381 -19.40 -19.10 -8.66
CA THR A 381 -20.31 -20.13 -9.24
C THR A 381 -20.33 -21.51 -8.58
N GLU A 382 -21.20 -21.69 -7.59
CA GLU A 382 -22.00 -22.92 -7.49
C GLU A 382 -23.15 -22.85 -8.50
N ASP A 383 -22.84 -23.12 -9.77
CA ASP A 383 -23.89 -23.32 -10.77
C ASP A 383 -24.53 -24.68 -10.48
N SER A 384 -25.67 -24.65 -9.78
CA SER A 384 -26.41 -25.86 -9.43
C SER A 384 -26.78 -26.61 -10.70
N PRO A 385 -26.53 -27.93 -10.81
CA PRO A 385 -26.87 -28.66 -12.02
C PRO A 385 -28.38 -28.58 -12.24
N ASN A 386 -28.75 -27.90 -13.33
CA ASN A 386 -30.12 -27.63 -13.73
C ASN A 386 -30.92 -28.94 -13.65
N LYS A 387 -31.86 -29.02 -12.69
CA LYS A 387 -32.92 -30.02 -12.74
C LYS A 387 -33.77 -29.66 -13.94
N LYS A 388 -33.52 -30.35 -15.06
CA LYS A 388 -34.52 -30.50 -16.09
C LYS A 388 -35.57 -31.45 -15.52
N ASP A 389 -36.71 -30.89 -15.16
CA ASP A 389 -37.94 -31.66 -15.07
C ASP A 389 -38.40 -31.93 -16.51
N ASP A 390 -38.32 -33.20 -16.92
CA ASP A 390 -39.04 -33.87 -18.01
C ASP A 390 -39.31 -35.31 -17.53
#